data_AF-A0A4Y2B8E7-F1
#
_entry.id   AF-A0A4Y2B8E7-F1
#
_cell.length_a   1.000
_cell.length_b   1.000
_cell.length_c   1.000
_cell.angle_alpha   90.00
_cell.angle_beta   90.00
_cell.angle_gamma   90.00
#
_symmetry.space_group_name_H-M   'P 1'
#
loop_
_entity.id
_entity.type
_entity.pdbx_description
1 polymer ?
#
loop_
_entity_poly.entity_id
_entity_poly.type
_entity_poly.pdbx_seq_one_letter_code
_entity_poly.pdbx_strand_id
1 'polypeptide(L)'
;MSLLESLRSSSTHNPLIKEVKDFYRHLLSKGARILFSWVPSHAGITGNELADKCAKSATEFLTRPIVYADVRSAVNQWCHCQWQEKWNMETNNKLHVIKPVLSH
;
A
#
# COMPACT_ATOMS: atom_id res chain seq x y z
N MET A 1 3.24 -4.23 -8.82
CA MET A 1 4.32 -3.35 -9.30
C MET A 1 5.05 -2.80 -8.09
N SER A 2 6.37 -2.81 -8.12
CA SER A 2 7.19 -2.12 -7.14
C SER A 2 7.16 -0.59 -7.35
N LEU A 3 7.66 0.17 -6.37
CA LEU A 3 7.81 1.63 -6.47
C LEU A 3 8.71 2.00 -7.65
N LEU A 4 9.85 1.32 -7.83
CA LEU A 4 10.79 1.60 -8.91
C LEU A 4 10.18 1.33 -10.29
N GLU A 5 9.39 0.26 -10.43
CA GLU A 5 8.65 -0.01 -11.67
C GLU A 5 7.64 1.11 -11.98
N SER A 6 6.95 1.59 -10.96
CA SER A 6 5.97 2.68 -11.07
C SER A 6 6.64 4.02 -11.43
N LEU A 7 7.86 4.26 -10.94
CA LEU A 7 8.66 5.43 -11.34
C LEU A 7 9.18 5.31 -12.77
N ARG A 8 9.49 4.10 -13.23
CA ARG A 8 9.96 3.84 -14.59
C ARG A 8 8.84 3.88 -15.64
N SER A 9 7.60 3.59 -15.26
CA SER A 9 6.46 3.61 -16.18
C SER A 9 6.21 5.02 -16.76
N SER A 10 5.72 5.11 -17.99
CA SER A 10 5.36 6.40 -18.60
C SER A 10 4.03 6.94 -18.07
N SER A 11 3.07 6.05 -17.77
CA SER A 11 1.75 6.39 -17.22
C SER A 11 1.60 5.89 -15.77
N THR A 12 0.90 6.67 -14.94
CA THR A 12 0.51 6.28 -13.58
C THR A 12 -0.80 6.96 -13.22
N HIS A 13 -1.72 6.19 -12.63
CA HIS A 13 -2.94 6.73 -12.02
C HIS A 13 -2.75 7.06 -10.53
N ASN A 14 -1.57 6.74 -9.98
CA ASN A 14 -1.24 7.02 -8.59
C ASN A 14 -0.74 8.47 -8.45
N PRO A 15 -1.47 9.35 -7.74
CA PRO A 15 -1.11 10.76 -7.59
C PRO A 15 0.25 10.95 -6.89
N LEU A 16 0.63 10.07 -5.95
CA LEU A 16 1.92 10.15 -5.27
C LEU A 16 3.08 9.87 -6.23
N ILE A 17 2.93 8.89 -7.13
CA ILE A 17 3.95 8.60 -8.15
C ILE A 17 4.09 9.79 -9.11
N LYS A 18 2.98 10.48 -9.41
CA LYS A 18 3.00 11.71 -10.22
C LYS A 18 3.77 12.83 -9.51
N GLU A 19 3.46 13.09 -8.24
CA GLU A 19 4.16 14.08 -7.41
C GLU A 19 5.68 13.81 -7.36
N VAL A 20 6.08 12.55 -7.13
CA VAL A 20 7.51 12.17 -7.12
C VAL A 20 8.18 12.41 -8.47
N LYS A 21 7.50 12.11 -9.59
CA LYS A 21 8.02 12.36 -10.94
C LYS A 21 8.18 13.86 -11.23
N ASP A 22 7.20 14.67 -10.82
CA ASP A 22 7.25 16.11 -11.02
C ASP A 22 8.39 16.73 -10.20
N PHE A 23 8.56 16.31 -8.95
CA PHE A 23 9.67 16.73 -8.12
C PHE A 23 11.03 16.28 -8.67
N TYR A 24 11.12 15.03 -9.16
CA TYR A 24 12.32 14.52 -9.80
C TYR A 24 12.72 15.36 -11.03
N ARG A 25 11.76 15.67 -11.93
CA ARG A 25 12.01 16.53 -13.10
C ARG A 25 12.48 17.92 -12.70
N HIS A 26 11.89 18.50 -11.65
CA HIS A 26 12.30 19.79 -11.11
C HIS A 26 13.73 19.79 -10.56
N LEU A 27 14.15 18.71 -9.91
CA LEU A 27 15.53 18.59 -9.45
C LEU A 27 16.51 18.43 -10.62
N LEU A 28 16.14 17.65 -11.64
CA LEU A 28 16.96 17.52 -12.84
C LEU A 28 17.12 18.85 -13.59
N SER A 29 16.06 19.67 -13.68
CA SER A 29 16.15 20.98 -14.33
C SER A 29 17.08 21.95 -13.59
N LYS A 30 17.33 21.71 -12.30
CA LYS A 30 18.33 22.41 -11.49
C LYS A 30 19.74 21.83 -11.56
N GLY A 31 19.96 20.80 -12.39
CA GLY A 31 21.26 20.16 -12.57
C GLY A 31 21.58 19.07 -11.54
N ALA A 32 20.62 18.64 -10.72
CA ALA A 32 20.84 17.53 -9.82
C ALA A 32 21.04 16.21 -10.59
N ARG A 33 21.91 15.34 -10.07
CA ARG A 33 22.11 13.98 -10.58
C ARG A 33 21.57 13.00 -9.55
N ILE A 34 20.48 12.31 -9.88
CA ILE A 34 19.76 11.44 -8.96
C ILE A 34 19.68 10.04 -9.56
N LEU A 35 20.03 9.03 -8.76
CA LEU A 35 19.92 7.62 -9.10
C LEU A 35 18.98 6.94 -8.10
N PHE A 36 18.03 6.17 -8.62
CA PHE A 36 17.19 5.31 -7.80
C PHE A 36 17.74 3.88 -7.81
N SER A 37 17.93 3.30 -6.63
CA SER A 37 18.33 1.91 -6.47
C SER A 37 17.50 1.23 -5.39
N TRP A 38 17.21 -0.05 -5.58
CA TRP A 38 16.60 -0.87 -4.54
C TRP A 38 17.68 -1.32 -3.57
N VAL A 39 17.37 -1.30 -2.28
CA VAL A 39 18.27 -1.74 -1.22
C VAL A 39 17.52 -2.74 -0.34
N PRO A 40 18.13 -3.89 0.02
CA PRO A 40 17.49 -4.88 0.87
C PRO A 40 17.24 -4.36 2.29
N SER A 41 16.03 -4.58 2.80
CA SER A 41 15.59 -4.06 4.11
C SER A 41 16.32 -4.64 5.32
N HIS A 42 16.90 -5.85 5.22
CA HIS A 42 17.47 -6.60 6.34
C HIS A 42 19.01 -6.70 6.29
N ALA A 43 19.66 -5.78 5.58
CA ALA A 43 21.11 -5.84 5.37
C ALA A 43 21.93 -5.09 6.45
N GLY A 44 21.32 -4.65 7.56
CA GLY A 44 22.03 -3.91 8.61
C GLY A 44 22.56 -2.54 8.15
N ILE A 45 21.98 -1.97 7.09
CA ILE A 45 22.42 -0.69 6.52
C ILE A 45 21.90 0.42 7.42
N THR A 46 22.79 0.99 8.23
CA THR A 46 22.46 2.02 9.23
C THR A 46 21.62 3.17 8.66
N GLY A 47 21.92 3.64 7.45
CA GLY A 47 21.13 4.70 6.80
C GLY A 47 19.68 4.32 6.52
N ASN A 48 19.42 3.07 6.12
CA ASN A 48 18.07 2.57 5.87
C ASN A 48 17.29 2.40 7.18
N GLU A 49 17.94 1.89 8.22
CA GLU A 49 17.36 1.73 9.56
C GLU A 49 16.99 3.08 10.18
N LEU A 50 17.85 4.09 10.03
CA LEU A 50 17.57 5.45 10.49
C LEU A 50 16.39 6.05 9.73
N ALA A 51 16.32 5.87 8.41
CA ALA A 51 15.19 6.34 7.60
C ALA A 51 13.87 5.69 8.03
N ASP A 52 13.86 4.37 8.23
CA ASP A 52 12.68 3.62 8.72
C ASP A 52 12.25 4.05 10.12
N LYS A 53 13.20 4.25 11.04
CA LYS A 53 12.92 4.76 12.40
C LYS A 53 12.29 6.15 12.36
N CYS A 54 12.80 7.05 11.53
CA CYS A 54 12.23 8.38 11.35
C CYS A 54 10.82 8.31 10.75
N ALA A 55 10.60 7.49 9.73
CA ALA A 55 9.30 7.31 9.09
C ALA A 55 8.25 6.76 10.09
N LYS A 56 8.62 5.77 10.92
CA LYS A 56 7.73 5.23 11.96
C LYS A 56 7.40 6.26 13.05
N SER A 57 8.37 7.10 13.40
CA SER A 57 8.19 8.15 14.41
C SER A 57 7.38 9.34 13.88
N ALA A 58 7.36 9.56 12.57
CA ALA A 58 6.58 10.60 11.90
C ALA A 58 5.12 10.17 11.68
N THR A 59 4.46 9.72 12.74
CA THR A 59 3.05 9.29 12.70
C THR A 59 2.11 10.49 12.75
N GLU A 60 2.13 11.32 11.70
CA GLU A 60 1.13 12.36 11.52
C GLU A 60 -0.03 11.84 10.67
N PHE A 61 -1.26 12.04 11.16
CA PHE A 61 -2.47 11.81 10.37
C PHE A 61 -2.58 12.88 9.28
N LEU A 62 -1.99 12.59 8.12
CA LEU A 62 -2.17 13.39 6.92
C LEU A 62 -3.43 12.92 6.18
N THR A 63 -4.43 13.80 6.09
CA THR A 63 -5.61 13.58 5.25
C THR A 63 -5.22 13.71 3.78
N ARG A 64 -4.60 12.67 3.23
CA ARG A 64 -4.27 12.57 1.80
C ARG A 64 -5.21 11.59 1.09
N PRO A 65 -5.49 11.81 -0.21
CA PRO A 65 -6.24 10.83 -1.00
C PRO A 65 -5.48 9.50 -1.03
N ILE A 66 -6.11 8.44 -0.54
CA ILE A 66 -5.53 7.10 -0.57
C ILE A 66 -5.80 6.48 -1.93
N VAL A 67 -4.80 5.79 -2.49
CA VAL A 67 -4.97 5.10 -3.76
C VAL A 67 -5.86 3.89 -3.55
N TYR A 68 -6.92 3.79 -4.35
CA TYR A 68 -7.89 2.69 -4.24
C TYR A 68 -7.24 1.31 -4.16
N ALA A 69 -6.20 1.07 -4.96
CA ALA A 69 -5.46 -0.18 -4.98
C ALA A 69 -4.89 -0.56 -3.59
N ASP A 70 -4.48 0.42 -2.80
CA ASP A 70 -3.84 0.22 -1.49
C ASP A 70 -4.87 -0.17 -0.42
N VAL A 71 -6.12 0.29 -0.55
CA VAL A 71 -7.20 -0.01 0.41
C VAL A 71 -8.12 -1.14 -0.04
N ARG A 72 -8.12 -1.48 -1.33
CA ARG A 72 -9.02 -2.49 -1.91
C ARG A 72 -8.98 -3.81 -1.14
N SER A 73 -7.78 -4.30 -0.80
CA SER A 73 -7.64 -5.57 -0.07
C SER A 73 -8.24 -5.49 1.32
N ALA A 74 -7.99 -4.39 2.05
CA ALA A 74 -8.51 -4.19 3.40
C ALA A 74 -10.04 -4.07 3.39
N VAL A 75 -10.59 -3.33 2.43
CA VAL A 75 -12.05 -3.19 2.26
C VAL A 75 -12.69 -4.53 1.91
N ASN A 76 -12.11 -5.29 0.96
CA ASN A 76 -12.62 -6.62 0.61
C ASN A 76 -12.57 -7.58 1.81
N GLN A 77 -11.48 -7.56 2.58
CA GLN A 77 -11.35 -8.35 3.78
C GLN A 77 -12.39 -7.95 4.82
N TRP A 78 -12.63 -6.65 5.03
CA TRP A 78 -13.67 -6.16 5.92
C TRP A 78 -15.07 -6.63 5.49
N CYS A 79 -15.42 -6.48 4.21
CA CYS A 79 -16.67 -6.99 3.65
C CYS A 79 -16.82 -8.50 3.87
N HIS A 80 -15.74 -9.26 3.67
CA HIS A 80 -15.73 -10.70 3.91
C HIS A 80 -15.95 -11.05 5.38
N CYS A 81 -15.28 -10.35 6.31
CA CYS A 81 -15.50 -10.52 7.74
C CYS A 81 -16.96 -10.23 8.12
N GLN A 82 -17.53 -9.14 7.62
CA GLN A 82 -18.93 -8.80 7.85
C GLN A 82 -19.90 -9.85 7.28
N TRP A 83 -19.58 -10.43 6.12
CA TRP A 83 -20.37 -11.52 5.56
C TRP A 83 -20.27 -12.79 6.41
N GLN A 84 -19.07 -13.15 6.85
CA GLN A 84 -18.84 -14.29 7.73
C GLN A 84 -19.55 -14.13 9.09
N GLU A 85 -19.53 -12.93 9.68
CA GLU A 85 -20.25 -12.64 10.93
C GLU A 85 -21.75 -12.84 10.78
N LYS A 86 -22.34 -12.33 9.69
CA LYS A 86 -23.76 -12.57 9.37
C LYS A 86 -24.05 -14.05 9.17
N TRP A 87 -23.15 -14.75 8.48
CA TRP A 87 -23.29 -16.18 8.25
C TRP A 87 -23.26 -17.00 9.54
N ASN A 88 -22.37 -16.65 10.47
CA ASN A 88 -22.29 -17.29 11.78
C ASN A 88 -23.56 -17.12 12.62
N MET A 89 -24.37 -16.08 12.33
CA MET A 89 -25.65 -15.85 13.00
C MET A 89 -26.80 -16.69 12.42
N GLU A 90 -26.62 -17.35 11.28
CA GLU A 90 -27.64 -18.18 10.61
C GLU A 90 -27.75 -19.57 11.24
N THR A 91 -28.45 -19.67 12.37
CA THR A 91 -28.60 -20.93 13.12
C THR A 91 -29.64 -21.90 12.53
N ASN A 92 -30.55 -21.42 11.67
CA ASN A 92 -31.61 -22.22 11.04
C ASN A 92 -31.36 -22.54 9.56
N ASN A 93 -30.14 -22.32 9.08
CA ASN A 93 -29.78 -22.58 7.71
C ASN A 93 -29.02 -23.92 7.57
N LYS A 94 -29.62 -24.89 6.88
CA LYS A 94 -28.98 -26.20 6.64
C LYS A 94 -27.66 -26.08 5.88
N LEU A 95 -27.51 -25.05 5.03
CA LEU A 95 -26.28 -24.79 4.30
C LEU A 95 -25.16 -24.28 5.22
N HIS A 96 -25.49 -23.56 6.29
CA HIS A 96 -24.51 -23.12 7.30
C HIS A 96 -23.82 -24.31 7.98
N VAL A 97 -24.57 -25.37 8.26
CA VAL A 97 -24.01 -26.61 8.84
C VAL A 97 -22.97 -27.25 7.90
N ILE A 98 -23.19 -27.18 6.59
CA ILE A 98 -22.33 -27.83 5.58
C ILE A 98 -21.13 -26.94 5.24
N LYS A 99 -21.31 -25.62 5.19
CA LYS A 99 -20.27 -24.65 4.85
C LYS A 99 -20.24 -23.52 5.87
N PRO A 100 -19.70 -23.73 7.08
CA PRO A 100 -19.69 -22.72 8.14
C PRO A 100 -18.73 -21.56 7.87
N VAL A 101 -17.71 -21.77 7.04
CA VAL A 101 -16.77 -20.72 6.62
C VAL A 101 -16.99 -20.39 5.15
N LEU A 102 -17.24 -19.11 4.89
CA LEU A 102 -17.31 -18.56 3.56
C LEU A 102 -15.89 -18.33 3.07
N SER A 103 -15.62 -18.81 1.86
CA SER A 103 -14.33 -18.67 1.19
C SER A 103 -14.50 -17.76 -0.02
N HIS A 104 -13.43 -17.06 -0.39
CA HIS A 104 -13.29 -16.40 -1.68
C HIS A 104 -13.35 -17.40 -2.85
#